data_AF-A0AA88HS78-F1
#
_entry.id   AF-A0AA88HS78-F1
#
_cell.length_a   1.000
_cell.length_b   1.000
_cell.length_c   1.000
_cell.angle_alpha   90.00
_cell.angle_beta   90.00
_cell.angle_gamma   90.00
#
_symmetry.space_group_name_H-M   'P 1'
#
loop_
_entity.id
_entity.type
_entity.pdbx_description
1 polymer ?
#
loop_
_entity_poly.entity_id
_entity_poly.type
_entity_poly.pdbx_seq_one_letter_code
_entity_poly.pdbx_strand_id
1 'polypeptide(L)'
;MYLQEWDFCDVASYKGLCPFSLAMQEFFDKFELKPDFADFVGRHLALYRDNSYLQRDARYTLIRMKVYCESLARYGEPGTLWLAMASLNHQDAFLNHEPCLSIGRDPGGIAMLSTFDFNRDDWTSLCKKPVDEIVMEYGKVVGVRSGRETARCKQVYCDPSYVPGRVDHFCQVIRCRYVLLPGTKDALSTQLIIPQK
;
A
#
# COMPACT_ATOMS: atom_id res chain seq x y z
N MET A 1 19.18 8.25 17.48
CA MET A 1 17.87 8.26 18.16
C MET A 1 17.15 9.57 17.82
N TYR A 2 16.71 9.72 16.56
CA TYR A 2 15.92 10.89 16.11
C TYR A 2 14.50 10.45 15.79
N LEU A 3 14.34 9.41 14.94
CA LEU A 3 13.05 8.88 14.51
C LEU A 3 12.14 8.37 15.64
N GLN A 4 12.71 7.88 16.74
CA GLN A 4 11.96 7.37 17.89
C GLN A 4 11.29 8.49 18.70
N GLU A 5 11.97 9.64 18.80
CA GLU A 5 11.48 10.81 19.55
C GLU A 5 10.70 11.78 18.66
N TRP A 6 10.91 11.71 17.36
CA TRP A 6 10.26 12.60 16.39
C TRP A 6 8.76 12.35 16.36
N ASP A 7 7.98 13.39 16.58
CA ASP A 7 6.53 13.37 16.43
C ASP A 7 6.08 14.49 15.48
N PHE A 8 5.13 14.16 14.60
CA PHE A 8 4.63 15.09 13.60
C PHE A 8 3.97 16.31 14.25
N CYS A 9 3.27 16.11 15.37
CA CYS A 9 2.52 17.15 16.06
C CYS A 9 3.36 17.98 17.04
N ASP A 10 4.58 17.55 17.37
CA ASP A 10 5.43 18.21 18.35
C ASP A 10 6.62 18.94 17.68
N VAL A 11 6.55 20.26 17.68
CA VAL A 11 7.60 21.14 17.13
C VAL A 11 8.91 21.04 17.93
N ALA A 12 8.85 20.72 19.22
CA ALA A 12 10.05 20.55 20.05
C ALA A 12 10.88 19.32 19.60
N SER A 13 10.21 18.30 19.09
CA SER A 13 10.83 17.07 18.58
C SER A 13 11.70 17.28 17.33
N TYR A 14 11.59 18.44 16.67
CA TYR A 14 12.30 18.71 15.41
C TYR A 14 13.78 19.00 15.62
N LYS A 15 14.24 19.24 16.86
CA LYS A 15 15.64 19.50 17.21
C LYS A 15 16.30 20.56 16.30
N GLY A 16 15.54 21.61 15.95
CA GLY A 16 15.99 22.69 15.07
C GLY A 16 15.95 22.38 13.56
N LEU A 17 15.47 21.20 13.16
CA LEU A 17 15.33 20.76 11.77
C LEU A 17 13.86 20.63 11.40
N CYS A 18 13.26 21.68 10.86
CA CYS A 18 11.88 21.63 10.41
C CYS A 18 11.74 20.67 9.20
N PRO A 19 11.06 19.52 9.33
CA PRO A 19 10.98 18.54 8.24
C PRO A 19 10.02 18.93 7.11
N PHE A 20 9.29 20.04 7.29
CA PHE A 20 8.31 20.56 6.33
C PHE A 20 8.94 21.47 5.29
N SER A 21 10.05 22.11 5.62
CA SER A 21 10.70 23.09 4.76
C SER A 21 11.99 22.57 4.12
N LEU A 22 12.59 21.52 4.70
CA LEU A 22 13.85 20.96 4.24
C LEU A 22 13.62 19.84 3.24
N ALA A 23 14.40 19.86 2.15
CA ALA A 23 14.49 18.73 1.26
C ALA A 23 15.14 17.54 1.99
N MET A 24 14.75 16.32 1.63
CA MET A 24 15.31 15.11 2.27
C MET A 24 16.82 14.99 2.07
N GLN A 25 17.36 15.49 0.95
CA GLN A 25 18.79 15.56 0.71
C GLN A 25 19.50 16.42 1.76
N GLU A 26 19.05 17.66 1.96
CA GLU A 26 19.60 18.55 2.98
C GLU A 26 19.45 17.98 4.38
N PHE A 27 18.35 17.27 4.63
CA PHE A 27 18.14 16.57 5.89
C PHE A 27 19.21 15.49 6.09
N PHE A 28 19.49 14.68 5.07
CA PHE A 28 20.56 13.68 5.13
C PHE A 28 21.95 14.30 5.32
N ASP A 29 22.23 15.41 4.66
CA ASP A 29 23.50 16.13 4.77
C ASP A 29 23.72 16.67 6.19
N LYS A 30 22.66 17.19 6.84
CA LYS A 30 22.74 17.68 8.23
C LYS A 30 22.98 16.59 9.26
N PHE A 31 22.58 15.36 8.96
CA PHE A 31 22.91 14.19 9.77
C PHE A 31 24.20 13.49 9.32
N GLU A 32 24.92 14.07 8.36
CA GLU A 32 26.19 13.56 7.82
C GLU A 32 26.09 12.09 7.35
N LEU A 33 24.94 11.74 6.77
CA LEU A 33 24.69 10.38 6.30
C LEU A 33 25.47 10.11 5.02
N LYS A 34 26.25 9.02 5.02
CA LYS A 34 26.94 8.55 3.82
C LYS A 34 25.93 8.26 2.71
N PRO A 35 26.26 8.53 1.43
CA PRO A 35 25.34 8.35 0.30
C PRO A 35 24.81 6.91 0.19
N ASP A 36 25.65 5.90 0.43
CA ASP A 36 25.24 4.49 0.41
C ASP A 36 24.21 4.18 1.49
N PHE A 37 24.35 4.80 2.67
CA PHE A 37 23.42 4.61 3.77
C PHE A 37 22.11 5.39 3.53
N ALA A 38 22.18 6.59 2.95
CA ALA A 38 21.00 7.33 2.52
C ALA A 38 20.18 6.55 1.48
N ASP A 39 20.86 5.91 0.52
CA ASP A 39 20.23 5.05 -0.47
C ASP A 39 19.57 3.82 0.17
N PHE A 40 20.28 3.17 1.09
CA PHE A 40 19.74 2.07 1.88
C PHE A 40 18.48 2.48 2.63
N VAL A 41 18.51 3.62 3.34
CA VAL A 41 17.37 4.16 4.08
C VAL A 41 16.20 4.45 3.17
N GLY A 42 16.41 5.15 2.05
CA GLY A 42 15.35 5.50 1.12
C GLY A 42 14.66 4.28 0.52
N ARG A 43 15.43 3.27 0.13
CA ARG A 43 14.92 2.11 -0.63
C ARG A 43 14.45 0.95 0.25
N HIS A 44 15.10 0.71 1.38
CA HIS A 44 14.81 -0.45 2.25
C HIS A 44 13.97 -0.10 3.48
N LEU A 45 14.07 1.13 3.98
CA LEU A 45 13.24 1.58 5.11
C LEU A 45 12.02 2.37 4.61
N ALA A 46 12.23 3.38 3.76
CA ALA A 46 11.13 4.23 3.27
C ALA A 46 10.40 3.67 2.03
N LEU A 47 10.93 2.59 1.45
CA LEU A 47 10.40 1.87 0.28
C LEU A 47 10.15 2.77 -0.94
N TYR A 48 11.03 3.74 -1.19
CA TYR A 48 11.00 4.50 -2.44
C TYR A 48 11.52 3.69 -3.62
N ARG A 49 10.87 3.90 -4.78
CA ARG A 49 11.24 3.25 -6.04
C ARG A 49 12.38 3.97 -6.76
N ASP A 50 12.43 5.28 -6.62
CA ASP A 50 13.39 6.17 -7.28
C ASP A 50 13.94 7.17 -6.27
N ASN A 51 14.91 7.98 -6.69
CA ASN A 51 15.54 9.00 -5.84
C ASN A 51 14.81 10.36 -5.90
N SER A 52 13.61 10.43 -6.50
CA SER A 52 12.85 11.69 -6.59
C SER A 52 12.43 12.24 -5.22
N TYR A 53 12.39 11.37 -4.20
CA TYR A 53 12.10 11.76 -2.82
C TYR A 53 13.17 12.65 -2.19
N LEU A 54 14.40 12.66 -2.71
CA LEU A 54 15.49 13.48 -2.19
C LEU A 54 15.17 14.98 -2.28
N GLN A 55 14.43 15.38 -3.32
CA GLN A 55 14.03 16.77 -3.56
C GLN A 55 12.68 17.14 -2.91
N ARG A 56 12.03 16.19 -2.24
CA ARG A 56 10.74 16.43 -1.56
C ARG A 56 10.97 16.75 -0.09
N ASP A 57 9.95 17.31 0.53
CA ASP A 57 9.90 17.56 1.98
C ASP A 57 10.26 16.30 2.76
N ALA A 58 11.20 16.44 3.70
CA ALA A 58 11.68 15.33 4.53
C ALA A 58 10.56 14.62 5.30
N ARG A 59 9.47 15.34 5.64
CA ARG A 59 8.31 14.81 6.40
C ARG A 59 7.77 13.48 5.84
N TYR A 60 7.63 13.35 4.53
CA TYR A 60 7.03 12.14 3.94
C TYR A 60 7.92 10.92 4.13
N THR A 61 9.22 11.12 4.03
CA THR A 61 10.22 10.08 4.24
C THR A 61 10.31 9.69 5.71
N LEU A 62 10.31 10.68 6.62
CA LEU A 62 10.33 10.42 8.07
C LEU A 62 9.10 9.63 8.53
N ILE A 63 7.90 9.95 8.03
CA ILE A 63 6.67 9.20 8.37
C ILE A 63 6.80 7.74 7.94
N ARG A 64 7.25 7.49 6.70
CA ARG A 64 7.46 6.13 6.18
C ARG A 64 8.45 5.35 7.02
N MET A 65 9.57 5.98 7.39
CA MET A 65 10.58 5.37 8.24
C MET A 65 10.06 5.10 9.67
N LYS A 66 9.28 6.02 10.25
CA LYS A 66 8.68 5.83 11.58
C LYS A 66 7.74 4.63 11.58
N VAL A 67 6.90 4.51 10.56
CA VAL A 67 6.01 3.35 10.42
C VAL A 67 6.81 2.06 10.30
N TYR A 68 7.88 2.03 9.50
CA TYR A 68 8.77 0.88 9.44
C TYR A 68 9.31 0.49 10.82
N CYS A 69 9.87 1.46 11.55
CA CYS A 69 10.44 1.24 12.88
C CYS A 69 9.40 0.77 13.91
N GLU A 70 8.22 1.37 13.92
CA GLU A 70 7.12 0.96 14.81
C GLU A 70 6.61 -0.43 14.49
N SER A 71 6.54 -0.79 13.22
CA SER A 71 6.15 -2.13 12.77
C SER A 71 7.15 -3.16 13.25
N LEU A 72 8.44 -2.89 13.06
CA LEU A 72 9.51 -3.77 13.52
C LEU A 72 9.52 -3.89 15.05
N ALA A 73 9.28 -2.80 15.77
CA ALA A 73 9.22 -2.81 17.23
C ALA A 73 8.03 -3.62 17.77
N ARG A 74 6.89 -3.63 17.05
CA ARG A 74 5.70 -4.39 17.45
C ARG A 74 5.81 -5.89 17.14
N TYR A 75 6.35 -6.24 15.98
CA TYR A 75 6.28 -7.62 15.46
C TYR A 75 7.63 -8.35 15.43
N GLY A 76 8.75 -7.68 15.73
CA GLY A 76 10.06 -8.29 15.94
C GLY A 76 10.78 -8.80 14.68
N GLU A 77 10.06 -9.15 13.60
CA GLU A 77 10.65 -9.70 12.37
C GLU A 77 10.40 -8.81 11.13
N PRO A 78 11.44 -8.48 10.34
CA PRO A 78 11.31 -7.70 9.10
C PRO A 78 10.38 -8.32 8.04
N GLY A 79 10.07 -9.62 8.13
CA GLY A 79 9.15 -10.31 7.22
C GLY A 79 7.66 -9.95 7.41
N THR A 80 7.28 -9.45 8.59
CA THR A 80 5.89 -9.10 8.96
C THR A 80 5.50 -7.66 8.61
N LEU A 81 6.46 -6.87 8.13
CA LEU A 81 6.35 -5.44 7.84
C LEU A 81 5.27 -5.09 6.79
N TRP A 82 4.88 -6.07 5.98
CA TRP A 82 3.80 -5.97 5.01
C TRP A 82 2.44 -5.57 5.64
N LEU A 83 2.17 -5.99 6.88
CA LEU A 83 0.86 -5.79 7.51
C LEU A 83 0.64 -4.36 8.00
N ALA A 84 1.68 -3.73 8.52
CA ALA A 84 1.57 -2.38 9.05
C ALA A 84 1.58 -1.31 7.94
N MET A 85 2.31 -1.55 6.84
CA MET A 85 2.26 -0.64 5.68
C MET A 85 0.95 -0.77 4.89
N ALA A 86 0.34 -1.96 4.83
CA ALA A 86 -1.01 -2.12 4.28
C ALA A 86 -2.05 -1.28 5.05
N SER A 87 -1.85 -1.09 6.36
CA SER A 87 -2.71 -0.28 7.22
C SER A 87 -2.58 1.24 7.00
N LEU A 88 -1.56 1.73 6.28
CA LEU A 88 -1.49 3.15 5.90
C LEU A 88 -2.28 3.49 4.63
N ASN A 89 -2.59 2.50 3.79
CA ASN A 89 -3.44 2.70 2.60
C ASN A 89 -4.93 2.42 2.89
N HIS A 90 -5.24 1.87 4.06
CA HIS A 90 -6.60 1.69 4.55
C HIS A 90 -6.61 2.02 6.04
N GLN A 91 -7.16 3.19 6.38
CA GLN A 91 -7.67 3.38 7.74
C GLN A 91 -8.58 2.18 8.05
N ASP A 92 -8.26 1.54 9.18
CA ASP A 92 -8.92 0.37 9.79
C ASP A 92 -8.37 -1.01 9.40
N ALA A 93 -7.26 -1.42 10.04
CA ALA A 93 -6.95 -2.83 10.27
C ALA A 93 -7.05 -3.12 11.78
N PHE A 94 -8.25 -3.53 12.19
CA PHE A 94 -8.57 -4.01 13.53
C PHE A 94 -7.78 -5.28 13.89
N LEU A 95 -7.15 -5.23 15.07
CA LEU A 95 -6.91 -6.30 16.05
C LEU A 95 -6.29 -7.63 15.59
N ASN A 96 -5.04 -7.83 16.02
CA ASN A 96 -4.55 -9.02 16.73
C ASN A 96 -5.11 -10.37 16.27
N HIS A 97 -4.72 -10.83 15.09
CA HIS A 97 -4.52 -12.25 14.82
C HIS A 97 -3.58 -12.37 13.62
N GLU A 98 -2.61 -13.28 13.73
CA GLU A 98 -1.72 -13.65 12.63
C GLU A 98 -2.49 -13.75 11.31
N PRO A 99 -2.15 -12.96 10.28
CA PRO A 99 -2.70 -13.14 8.96
C PRO A 99 -1.93 -14.28 8.30
N CYS A 100 -2.14 -15.49 8.81
CA CYS A 100 -1.71 -16.74 8.18
C CYS A 100 -2.59 -17.03 6.96
N LEU A 101 -2.73 -16.08 6.06
CA LEU A 101 -3.68 -16.15 4.96
C LEU A 101 -3.06 -15.39 3.80
N SER A 102 -2.57 -16.16 2.82
CA SER A 102 -2.13 -15.67 1.52
C SER A 102 -3.08 -14.58 0.99
N ILE A 103 -2.57 -13.63 0.21
CA ILE A 103 -3.31 -12.56 -0.52
C ILE A 103 -4.55 -13.08 -1.32
N GLY A 104 -4.73 -14.40 -1.43
CA GLY A 104 -5.91 -15.08 -1.96
C GLY A 104 -7.04 -15.48 -0.99
N ARG A 105 -6.91 -15.29 0.34
CA ARG A 105 -8.08 -15.11 1.23
C ARG A 105 -8.05 -13.64 1.64
N ASP A 106 -9.05 -12.82 1.42
CA ASP A 106 -10.32 -12.96 0.73
C ASP A 106 -10.76 -11.48 0.60
N PRO A 107 -11.11 -10.93 -0.58
CA PRO A 107 -11.96 -9.73 -0.59
C PRO A 107 -13.20 -9.94 0.30
N GLY A 108 -13.55 -11.19 0.62
CA GLY A 108 -14.43 -11.64 1.68
C GLY A 108 -14.34 -10.93 3.03
N GLY A 109 -13.21 -10.39 3.50
CA GLY A 109 -13.21 -9.64 4.77
C GLY A 109 -13.95 -8.30 4.68
N ILE A 110 -13.60 -7.49 3.68
CA ILE A 110 -14.25 -6.21 3.38
C ILE A 110 -15.62 -6.45 2.77
N ALA A 111 -15.75 -7.47 1.92
CA ALA A 111 -17.02 -7.89 1.37
C ALA A 111 -17.98 -8.34 2.48
N MET A 112 -17.53 -9.11 3.47
CA MET A 112 -18.36 -9.55 4.61
C MET A 112 -18.87 -8.38 5.45
N LEU A 113 -18.05 -7.34 5.65
CA LEU A 113 -18.49 -6.10 6.30
C LEU A 113 -19.54 -5.35 5.46
N SER A 114 -19.38 -5.32 4.13
CA SER A 114 -20.37 -4.71 3.23
C SER A 114 -21.64 -5.56 3.01
N THR A 115 -21.58 -6.86 3.33
CA THR A 115 -22.67 -7.83 3.16
C THR A 115 -23.31 -8.23 4.48
N PHE A 116 -23.13 -7.48 5.58
CA PHE A 116 -23.86 -7.77 6.82
C PHE A 116 -25.39 -7.77 6.59
N ASP A 117 -25.84 -7.08 5.55
CA ASP A 117 -27.24 -7.05 5.07
C ASP A 117 -27.56 -8.04 3.92
N PHE A 118 -26.60 -8.84 3.45
CA PHE A 118 -26.78 -9.79 2.34
C PHE A 118 -26.56 -11.24 2.79
N ASN A 119 -27.44 -12.16 2.37
CA ASN A 119 -27.23 -13.59 2.60
C ASN A 119 -25.99 -14.08 1.83
N ARG A 120 -25.28 -15.06 2.42
CA ARG A 120 -24.05 -15.66 1.86
C ARG A 120 -24.22 -16.23 0.44
N ASP A 121 -25.42 -16.74 0.15
CA ASP A 121 -25.75 -17.31 -1.16
C ASP A 121 -25.95 -16.23 -2.24
N ASP A 122 -26.50 -15.07 -1.88
CA ASP A 122 -26.68 -13.92 -2.78
C ASP A 122 -25.32 -13.31 -3.18
N TRP A 123 -24.39 -13.22 -2.24
CA TRP A 123 -23.02 -12.78 -2.51
C TRP A 123 -22.29 -13.71 -3.49
N THR A 124 -22.36 -15.02 -3.25
CA THR A 124 -21.67 -16.01 -4.09
C THR A 124 -22.21 -16.02 -5.52
N SER A 125 -23.50 -15.73 -5.68
CA SER A 125 -24.16 -15.54 -6.97
C SER A 125 -23.64 -14.29 -7.70
N LEU A 126 -23.51 -13.16 -6.99
CA LEU A 126 -23.02 -11.90 -7.56
C LEU A 126 -21.57 -12.00 -8.08
N CYS A 127 -20.69 -12.71 -7.37
CA CYS A 127 -19.29 -12.91 -7.78
C CYS A 127 -19.13 -13.60 -9.14
N LYS A 128 -20.17 -14.29 -9.63
CA LYS A 128 -20.15 -15.00 -10.92
C LYS A 128 -20.97 -14.29 -12.00
N LYS A 129 -21.66 -13.18 -11.68
CA LYS A 129 -22.45 -12.45 -12.67
C LYS A 129 -21.51 -11.69 -13.62
N PRO A 130 -21.59 -11.91 -14.94
CA PRO A 130 -20.83 -11.13 -15.90
C PRO A 130 -21.36 -9.70 -15.94
N VAL A 131 -20.47 -8.72 -16.15
CA VAL A 131 -20.87 -7.34 -16.44
C VAL A 131 -20.77 -7.16 -17.94
N ASP A 132 -21.91 -6.94 -18.58
CA ASP A 132 -21.94 -6.74 -20.03
C ASP A 132 -21.61 -5.30 -20.41
N GLU A 133 -22.11 -4.34 -19.62
CA GLU A 133 -22.03 -2.93 -19.96
C GLU A 133 -22.23 -2.03 -18.74
N ILE A 134 -21.44 -0.95 -18.67
CA ILE A 134 -21.72 0.18 -17.79
C ILE A 134 -22.58 1.17 -18.58
N VAL A 135 -23.84 1.31 -18.17
CA VAL A 135 -24.84 2.11 -18.88
C VAL A 135 -24.58 3.59 -18.62
N MET A 136 -24.41 4.35 -19.70
CA MET A 136 -24.12 5.78 -19.67
C MET A 136 -25.22 6.55 -20.40
N GLU A 137 -25.73 7.61 -19.78
CA GLU A 137 -26.66 8.56 -20.38
C GLU A 137 -26.10 9.97 -20.24
N TYR A 138 -26.07 10.73 -21.34
CA TYR A 138 -25.53 12.11 -21.36
C TYR A 138 -24.12 12.22 -20.74
N GLY A 139 -23.29 11.20 -20.94
CA GLY A 139 -21.93 11.13 -20.39
C GLY A 139 -21.84 10.78 -18.90
N LYS A 140 -22.96 10.54 -18.21
CA LYS A 140 -23.02 10.13 -16.80
C LYS A 140 -23.42 8.67 -16.65
N VAL A 141 -22.89 8.01 -15.61
CA VAL A 141 -23.27 6.64 -15.30
C VAL A 141 -24.68 6.60 -14.71
N VAL A 142 -25.49 5.66 -15.20
CA VAL A 142 -26.86 5.45 -14.72
C VAL A 142 -27.10 4.02 -14.23
N GLY A 143 -26.20 3.09 -14.53
CA GLY A 143 -26.31 1.72 -14.06
C GLY A 143 -25.28 0.77 -14.64
N VAL A 144 -25.43 -0.50 -14.28
CA VAL A 144 -24.64 -1.63 -14.78
C VAL A 144 -25.60 -2.70 -15.29
N ARG A 145 -25.37 -3.19 -16.50
CA ARG A 145 -26.18 -4.22 -17.14
C ARG A 145 -25.48 -5.59 -17.08
N SER A 146 -26.25 -6.61 -16.71
CA SER A 146 -25.84 -8.01 -16.69
C SER A 146 -26.97 -8.85 -17.30
N GLY A 147 -26.74 -9.39 -18.49
CA GLY A 147 -27.75 -10.03 -19.30
C GLY A 147 -28.92 -9.10 -19.59
N ARG A 148 -30.10 -9.48 -19.09
CA ARG A 148 -31.35 -8.71 -19.23
C ARG A 148 -31.62 -7.75 -18.06
N GLU A 149 -30.86 -7.85 -16.98
CA GLU A 149 -31.05 -7.04 -15.78
C GLU A 149 -30.17 -5.78 -15.86
N THR A 150 -30.69 -4.65 -15.39
CA THR A 150 -29.91 -3.41 -15.22
C THR A 150 -30.07 -2.89 -13.80
N ALA A 151 -28.97 -2.86 -13.06
CA ALA A 151 -28.91 -2.27 -11.73
C ALA A 151 -28.60 -0.78 -11.87
N ARG A 152 -29.51 0.10 -11.40
CA ARG A 152 -29.30 1.55 -11.47
C ARG A 152 -28.43 2.05 -10.32
N CYS A 153 -27.51 2.96 -10.62
CA CYS A 153 -26.63 3.56 -9.62
C CYS A 153 -26.24 4.98 -10.03
N LYS A 154 -25.80 5.78 -9.04
CA LYS A 154 -25.28 7.14 -9.25
C LYS A 154 -23.78 7.17 -9.51
N GLN A 155 -23.07 6.13 -9.08
CA GLN A 155 -21.62 5.99 -9.14
C GLN A 155 -21.27 4.52 -9.34
N VAL A 156 -20.16 4.27 -10.03
CA VAL A 156 -19.59 2.93 -10.24
C VAL A 156 -18.11 3.00 -9.92
N TYR A 157 -17.64 2.05 -9.12
CA TYR A 157 -16.23 1.80 -8.85
C TYR A 157 -15.87 0.47 -9.49
N CYS A 158 -14.87 0.46 -10.38
CA CYS A 158 -14.44 -0.73 -11.08
C CYS A 158 -12.94 -0.68 -11.37
N ASP A 159 -12.33 -1.84 -11.58
CA ASP A 159 -10.95 -1.90 -12.05
C ASP A 159 -10.86 -1.60 -13.56
N PRO A 160 -9.64 -1.34 -14.10
CA PRO A 160 -9.44 -0.99 -15.50
C PRO A 160 -10.01 -1.98 -16.52
N SER A 161 -10.18 -3.26 -16.17
CA SER A 161 -10.66 -4.29 -17.12
C SER A 161 -12.11 -4.06 -17.56
N TYR A 162 -12.94 -3.39 -16.75
CA TYR A 162 -14.33 -3.08 -17.09
C TYR A 162 -14.49 -1.84 -17.98
N VAL A 163 -13.44 -1.02 -18.11
CA VAL A 163 -13.48 0.26 -18.86
C VAL A 163 -12.24 0.46 -19.73
N PRO A 164 -11.91 -0.46 -20.66
CA PRO A 164 -10.66 -0.41 -21.43
C PRO A 164 -10.52 0.86 -22.28
N GLY A 165 -11.62 1.49 -22.71
CA GLY A 165 -11.60 2.76 -23.46
C GLY A 165 -11.49 4.01 -22.60
N ARG A 166 -11.38 3.90 -21.27
CA ARG A 166 -11.24 5.03 -20.33
C ARG A 166 -9.95 4.96 -19.52
N VAL A 167 -9.01 4.12 -19.94
CA VAL A 167 -7.73 3.91 -19.26
C VAL A 167 -6.60 3.97 -20.27
N ASP A 168 -5.48 4.54 -19.84
CA ASP A 168 -4.25 4.59 -20.63
C ASP A 168 -3.24 3.59 -20.10
N HIS A 169 -2.45 3.00 -21.00
CA HIS A 169 -1.36 2.12 -20.61
C HIS A 169 -0.23 2.93 -19.95
N PHE A 170 0.05 2.66 -18.68
CA PHE A 170 1.12 3.32 -17.93
C PHE A 170 2.45 2.54 -17.97
N CYS A 171 2.44 1.28 -17.52
CA CYS A 171 3.63 0.43 -17.49
C CYS A 171 3.26 -1.06 -17.49
N GLN A 172 4.28 -1.91 -17.65
CA GLN A 172 4.16 -3.36 -17.49
C GLN A 172 4.97 -3.82 -16.28
N VAL A 173 4.42 -4.80 -15.53
CA VAL A 173 5.06 -5.39 -14.36
C VAL A 173 5.19 -6.89 -14.59
N ILE A 174 6.42 -7.39 -14.56
CA ILE A 174 6.71 -8.83 -14.62
C ILE A 174 6.62 -9.39 -13.20
N ARG A 175 5.84 -10.47 -13.03
CA ARG A 175 5.74 -11.21 -11.78
C ARG A 175 6.17 -12.65 -12.00
N CYS A 176 7.20 -13.08 -11.26
CA CYS A 176 7.71 -14.45 -11.31
C CYS A 176 7.41 -15.14 -9.97
N ARG A 177 6.95 -16.39 -10.03
CA ARG A 177 6.71 -17.24 -8.85
C ARG A 177 7.78 -18.31 -8.79
N TYR A 178 8.52 -18.34 -7.69
CA TYR A 178 9.57 -19.33 -7.41
C TYR A 178 9.22 -20.07 -6.11
N VAL A 179 9.59 -21.35 -6.03
CA VAL A 179 9.21 -22.22 -4.90
C VAL A 179 10.21 -22.16 -3.75
N LEU A 180 11.48 -21.82 -4.01
CA LEU A 180 12.53 -21.82 -2.99
C LEU A 180 13.50 -20.64 -3.21
N LEU A 181 13.92 -20.02 -2.12
CA LEU A 181 14.94 -18.97 -2.10
C LEU A 181 16.07 -19.39 -1.14
N PRO A 182 17.29 -19.66 -1.62
CA PRO A 182 18.43 -19.92 -0.75
C PRO A 182 18.92 -18.64 -0.06
N GLY A 183 19.65 -18.77 1.06
CA GLY A 183 20.31 -17.64 1.73
C GLY A 183 19.45 -16.86 2.71
N THR A 184 18.33 -17.41 3.18
CA THR A 184 17.38 -16.74 4.08
C THR A 184 17.53 -17.11 5.56
N LYS A 185 18.58 -17.85 5.94
CA LYS A 185 18.84 -18.31 7.32
C LYS A 185 17.61 -18.97 7.99
N ASP A 186 16.94 -19.86 7.27
CA ASP A 186 15.74 -20.58 7.71
C ASP A 186 14.54 -19.68 8.08
N ALA A 187 14.54 -18.41 7.61
CA ALA A 187 13.39 -17.53 7.78
C ALA A 187 12.15 -18.09 7.07
N LEU A 188 11.02 -18.12 7.78
CA LEU A 188 9.73 -18.61 7.26
C LEU A 188 9.13 -17.69 6.19
N SER A 189 9.48 -16.40 6.22
CA SER A 189 9.13 -15.42 5.19
C SER A 189 10.24 -14.37 5.07
N THR A 190 10.41 -13.80 3.89
CA THR A 190 11.40 -12.74 3.67
C THR A 190 10.96 -11.77 2.58
N GLN A 191 11.38 -10.52 2.70
CA GLN A 191 11.26 -9.52 1.65
C GLN A 191 12.65 -9.22 1.09
N LEU A 192 12.85 -9.52 -0.19
CA LEU A 192 14.07 -9.18 -0.91
C LEU A 192 13.83 -7.92 -1.75
N ILE A 193 14.58 -6.86 -1.47
CA ILE A 193 14.60 -5.62 -2.25
C ILE A 193 15.90 -5.61 -3.06
N ILE A 194 15.80 -5.44 -4.37
CA ILE A 194 16.95 -5.30 -5.27
C ILE A 194 16.92 -3.86 -5.79
N PRO A 195 17.75 -2.96 -5.24
CA PRO A 195 17.83 -1.58 -5.68
C PRO A 195 18.22 -1.46 -7.15
N GLN A 196 17.63 -0.50 -7.85
CA GLN A 196 18.08 -0.10 -9.18
C GLN A 196 19.39 0.69 -9.02
N LYS A 197 20.44 0.32 -9.75
CA LYS A 197 21.66 1.13 -9.83
C LYS A 197 21.40 2.40 -10.65
#